data_AF-T1BPN2-F1
#
_entry.id   AF-T1BPN2-F1
#
_cell.length_a   1.000
_cell.length_b   1.000
_cell.length_c   1.000
_cell.angle_alpha   90.00
_cell.angle_beta   90.00
_cell.angle_gamma   90.00
#
_symmetry.space_group_name_H-M   'P 1'
#
loop_
_entity.id
_entity.type
_entity.pdbx_description
1 polymer ?
#
loop_
_entity_poly.entity_id
_entity_poly.type
_entity_poly.pdbx_seq_one_letter_code
_entity_poly.pdbx_strand_id
1 'polypeptide(L)'
;ERGVNENTNGLLQRYFPKGTGFSTVSRRPIQWVQNRMNGRPRKVIGFRTPDEALNELLREELERAVFFSNLLKHGREAALLLDPLAPVGRAAPC
;
A
#
# COMPACT_ATOMS: atom_id res chain seq x y z
N GLU A 1 3.60 20.25 2.78
CA GLU A 1 3.71 18.91 2.13
C GLU A 1 4.20 18.93 0.66
N ARG A 2 4.82 20.03 0.15
CA ARG A 2 5.27 20.07 -1.26
C ARG A 2 6.46 19.15 -1.57
N GLY A 3 7.34 18.89 -0.61
CA GLY A 3 8.56 18.10 -0.85
C GLY A 3 8.31 16.64 -1.26
N VAL A 4 7.23 16.02 -0.81
CA VAL A 4 6.89 14.63 -1.21
C VAL A 4 6.38 14.58 -2.65
N ASN A 5 5.56 15.57 -3.04
CA ASN A 5 5.06 15.68 -4.41
C ASN A 5 6.18 16.03 -5.39
N GLU A 6 7.09 16.93 -5.02
CA GLU A 6 8.26 17.29 -5.83
C GLU A 6 9.20 16.09 -6.05
N ASN A 7 9.43 15.28 -5.01
CA ASN A 7 10.20 14.05 -5.13
C ASN A 7 9.53 13.05 -6.09
N THR A 8 8.21 12.86 -5.95
CA THR A 8 7.44 11.94 -6.81
C THR A 8 7.43 12.40 -8.27
N ASN A 9 7.22 13.70 -8.50
CA ASN A 9 7.25 14.30 -9.84
C ASN A 9 8.66 14.19 -10.46
N GLY A 10 9.70 14.42 -9.66
CA GLY A 10 11.09 14.26 -10.09
C GLY A 10 11.45 12.82 -10.46
N LEU A 11 10.79 11.81 -9.88
CA LEU A 11 10.95 10.40 -10.28
C LEU A 11 10.21 10.10 -11.59
N LEU A 12 8.98 10.60 -11.74
CA LEU A 12 8.19 10.45 -12.97
C LEU A 12 8.94 11.05 -14.18
N GLN A 13 9.47 12.27 -14.04
CA GLN A 13 10.19 12.96 -15.10
C GLN A 13 11.50 12.28 -15.52
N ARG A 14 12.05 11.34 -14.74
CA ARG A 14 13.24 10.56 -15.17
C ARG A 14 12.90 9.49 -16.20
N TYR A 15 11.64 9.05 -16.26
CA TYR A 15 11.20 8.01 -17.19
C TYR A 15 10.73 8.57 -18.53
N PHE A 16 10.49 9.88 -18.63
CA PHE A 16 10.03 10.53 -19.83
C PHE A 16 11.04 11.58 -20.30
N PRO A 17 11.25 11.74 -21.63
CA PRO A 17 12.03 12.85 -22.16
C PRO A 17 11.51 14.21 -21.66
N LYS A 18 12.41 15.19 -21.51
CA LYS A 18 12.00 16.57 -21.21
C LYS A 18 11.06 17.09 -22.29
N GLY A 19 9.98 17.76 -21.90
CA GLY A 19 8.97 18.29 -22.81
C GLY A 19 7.91 17.27 -23.25
N THR A 20 7.89 16.06 -22.68
CA THR A 20 6.82 15.09 -22.96
C THR A 20 5.49 15.60 -22.43
N GLY A 21 4.51 15.80 -23.32
CA GLY A 21 3.13 16.10 -22.94
C GLY A 21 2.42 14.84 -22.46
N PHE A 22 2.00 14.78 -21.20
CA PHE A 22 1.31 13.60 -20.66
C PHE A 22 -0.06 13.31 -21.32
N SER A 23 -0.62 14.26 -22.05
CA SER A 23 -1.85 14.07 -22.85
C SER A 23 -1.65 13.20 -24.08
N THR A 24 -0.42 13.08 -24.60
CA THR A 24 -0.10 12.28 -25.79
C THR A 24 0.51 10.93 -25.47
N VAL A 25 0.88 10.70 -24.20
CA VAL A 25 1.44 9.43 -23.75
C VAL A 25 0.33 8.39 -23.63
N SER A 26 0.50 7.25 -24.29
CA SER A 26 -0.45 6.15 -24.18
C SER A 26 -0.45 5.54 -22.77
N ARG A 27 -1.54 4.86 -22.39
CA ARG A 27 -1.69 4.26 -21.05
C ARG A 27 -0.59 3.24 -20.72
N ARG A 28 -0.05 2.55 -21.71
CA ARG A 28 0.91 1.44 -21.51
C ARG A 28 2.25 1.90 -20.91
N PRO A 29 2.94 2.93 -21.45
CA PRO A 29 4.10 3.55 -20.81
C PRO A 29 3.81 4.06 -19.39
N ILE A 30 2.65 4.68 -19.18
CA ILE A 30 2.24 5.20 -17.86
C ILE A 30 2.14 4.05 -16.85
N GLN A 31 1.45 2.97 -17.23
CA GLN A 31 1.32 1.78 -16.38
C GLN A 31 2.68 1.14 -16.09
N TRP A 32 3.56 1.09 -17.08
CA TRP A 32 4.91 0.55 -16.88
C TRP A 32 5.70 1.37 -15.86
N VAL A 33 5.63 2.70 -15.93
CA VAL A 33 6.28 3.59 -14.95
C VAL A 33 5.65 3.43 -13.56
N GLN A 34 4.32 3.35 -13.47
CA GLN A 34 3.60 3.11 -12.21
C GLN A 34 4.06 1.81 -11.56
N ASN A 35 4.08 0.71 -12.31
CA ASN A 35 4.54 -0.59 -11.81
C ASN A 35 6.00 -0.53 -11.34
N ARG A 36 6.86 0.19 -12.06
CA ARG A 36 8.26 0.39 -11.65
C ARG A 36 8.40 1.22 -10.38
N MET A 37 7.56 2.23 -10.21
CA MET A 37 7.59 3.10 -9.03
C MET A 37 7.03 2.40 -7.78
N ASN A 38 5.94 1.65 -7.95
CA ASN A 38 5.27 0.96 -6.86
C ASN A 38 5.94 -0.36 -6.48
N GLY A 39 6.61 -1.04 -7.41
CA GLY A 39 7.45 -2.21 -7.14
C GLY A 39 8.86 -1.87 -6.66
N ARG A 40 9.19 -0.58 -6.44
CA ARG A 40 10.52 -0.19 -5.98
C ARG A 40 10.62 -0.28 -4.45
N PRO A 41 11.56 -1.05 -3.89
CA PRO A 41 11.76 -1.09 -2.44
C PRO A 41 12.22 0.26 -1.90
N ARG A 42 11.64 0.69 -0.78
CA ARG A 42 11.90 2.01 -0.18
C ARG A 42 12.39 1.85 1.25
N LYS A 43 13.55 2.44 1.57
CA LYS A 43 14.14 2.38 2.92
C LYS A 43 13.20 2.88 4.02
N VAL A 44 12.41 3.92 3.73
CA VAL A 44 11.47 4.53 4.70
C VAL A 44 10.39 3.57 5.20
N ILE A 45 10.04 2.53 4.43
CA ILE A 45 9.08 1.48 4.81
C ILE A 45 9.77 0.13 5.10
N GLY A 46 11.04 0.16 5.50
CA GLY A 46 11.81 -1.04 5.84
C GLY A 46 12.18 -1.88 4.62
N PHE A 47 12.47 -1.23 3.49
CA PHE A 47 12.77 -1.88 2.20
C PHE A 47 11.63 -2.68 1.57
N ARG A 48 10.42 -2.58 2.10
CA ARG A 48 9.20 -3.02 1.41
C ARG A 48 8.93 -2.17 0.18
N THR A 49 8.14 -2.70 -0.74
CA THR A 49 7.61 -1.96 -1.89
C THR A 49 6.34 -1.19 -1.47
N PRO A 50 6.05 -0.03 -2.07
CA PRO A 50 4.78 0.66 -1.87
C PRO A 50 3.55 -0.23 -2.10
N ASP A 51 3.57 -1.11 -3.10
CA ASP A 51 2.45 -2.04 -3.35
C ASP A 51 2.24 -3.01 -2.18
N GLU A 52 3.30 -3.59 -1.63
CA GLU A 52 3.21 -4.49 -0.46
C GLU A 52 2.65 -3.75 0.76
N ALA A 53 3.19 -2.57 1.07
CA ALA A 53 2.75 -1.79 2.21
C ALA A 53 1.28 -1.35 2.09
N LEU A 54 0.85 -0.97 0.88
CA LEU A 54 -0.55 -0.61 0.63
C LEU A 54 -1.48 -1.83 0.76
N ASN A 55 -1.08 -2.97 0.19
CA ASN A 55 -1.88 -4.19 0.26
C ASN A 55 -2.06 -4.69 1.70
N GLU A 56 -1.04 -4.54 2.55
CA GLU A 56 -1.10 -4.85 3.97
C GLU A 56 -2.13 -3.97 4.69
N LEU A 57 -2.07 -2.64 4.48
CA LEU A 57 -3.03 -1.69 5.06
C LEU A 57 -4.47 -1.98 4.60
N LEU A 58 -4.66 -2.23 3.30
CA LEU A 58 -5.98 -2.54 2.75
C LEU A 58 -6.53 -3.84 3.32
N ARG A 59 -5.68 -4.86 3.52
CA ARG A 59 -6.09 -6.11 4.15
C ARG A 59 -6.57 -5.85 5.58
N GLU A 60 -5.79 -5.13 6.39
CA GLU A 60 -6.19 -4.80 7.76
C GLU A 60 -7.52 -4.04 7.82
N GLU A 61 -7.73 -3.09 6.90
CA GLU A 61 -8.95 -2.30 6.83
C GLU A 61 -10.15 -3.14 6.38
N LEU A 62 -9.95 -4.05 5.44
CA LEU A 62 -10.97 -5.03 5.02
C LEU A 62 -11.34 -5.99 6.15
N GLU A 63 -10.36 -6.56 6.85
CA GLU A 63 -10.60 -7.45 7.99
C GLU A 63 -11.41 -6.75 9.08
N ARG A 64 -11.10 -5.48 9.37
CA ARG A 64 -11.90 -4.66 10.28
C ARG A 64 -13.32 -4.47 9.77
N ALA A 65 -13.50 -4.10 8.51
CA ALA A 65 -14.81 -3.88 7.92
C ALA A 65 -15.67 -5.16 7.93
N VAL A 66 -15.08 -6.31 7.60
CA VAL A 66 -15.73 -7.62 7.65
C VAL A 66 -16.11 -7.97 9.08
N PHE A 67 -15.21 -7.77 10.04
CA PHE A 67 -15.47 -7.99 11.46
C PHE A 67 -16.65 -7.15 11.96
N PHE A 68 -16.65 -5.84 11.68
CA PHE A 68 -17.75 -4.96 12.06
C PHE A 68 -19.06 -5.34 11.37
N SER A 69 -19.03 -5.72 10.10
CA SER A 69 -20.23 -6.19 9.38
C SER A 69 -20.81 -7.46 10.03
N ASN A 70 -19.96 -8.42 10.38
CA ASN A 70 -20.38 -9.66 11.04
C ASN A 70 -20.91 -9.40 12.45
N LEU A 71 -20.28 -8.49 13.20
CA LEU A 71 -20.74 -8.07 14.53
C LEU A 71 -22.13 -7.42 14.47
N LEU A 72 -22.39 -6.58 13.47
CA LEU A 72 -23.70 -5.97 13.27
C LEU A 72 -24.78 -6.99 12.85
N LYS A 73 -24.40 -8.03 12.11
CA LYS A 73 -25.33 -9.07 11.63
C LYS A 73 -25.64 -10.15 12.66
N HIS A 74 -24.69 -10.48 13.54
CA HIS A 74 -24.77 -11.65 14.42
C HIS A 74 -24.73 -11.30 15.92
N GLY A 75 -24.52 -10.04 16.30
CA GLY A 75 -24.48 -9.63 17.71
C GLY A 75 -23.23 -10.12 18.45
N ARG A 76 -23.16 -9.84 19.76
CA ARG A 76 -21.97 -9.99 20.62
C ARG A 76 -21.44 -11.44 20.78
N GLU A 77 -22.18 -12.46 20.34
CA GLU A 77 -21.71 -13.86 20.40
C GLU A 77 -20.51 -14.12 19.46
N ALA A 78 -20.36 -13.36 18.38
CA ALA A 78 -19.24 -13.51 17.44
C ALA A 78 -17.91 -12.85 17.89
N ALA A 79 -17.95 -11.99 18.91
CA ALA A 79 -16.80 -11.17 19.33
C ALA A 79 -15.74 -11.94 20.14
N LEU A 80 -16.05 -13.15 20.63
CA LEU A 80 -15.17 -13.91 21.51
C LEU A 80 -14.19 -14.83 20.78
N LEU A 81 -14.24 -14.97 19.45
CA LEU A 81 -13.48 -16.02 18.75
C LEU A 81 -12.45 -15.55 17.72
N LEU A 82 -12.33 -14.28 17.37
CA LEU A 82 -11.20 -13.81 16.57
C LEU A 82 -10.77 -12.42 17.03
N ASP A 83 -9.75 -12.38 17.88
CA ASP A 83 -8.95 -11.19 18.09
C ASP A 83 -7.72 -11.27 17.16
N PRO A 84 -7.76 -10.70 15.95
CA PRO A 84 -6.62 -10.71 15.02
C PRO A 84 -5.43 -9.87 15.51
N LEU A 85 -5.56 -9.20 16.67
CA LEU A 85 -4.47 -8.50 17.35
C LEU A 85 -3.82 -9.32 18.47
N ALA A 86 -4.16 -10.60 18.65
CA ALA A 86 -3.33 -11.48 19.47
C ALA A 86 -1.91 -11.48 18.88
N PRO A 87 -0.89 -10.99 19.61
CA PRO A 87 0.45 -10.81 19.06
C PRO A 87 0.99 -12.17 18.64
N VAL A 88 1.17 -12.39 17.34
CA VAL A 88 1.96 -13.50 16.83
C VAL A 88 3.34 -13.35 17.45
N GLY A 89 3.66 -14.27 18.36
CA GLY A 89 4.82 -14.22 19.23
C GLY A 89 6.09 -13.89 18.45
N ARG A 90 6.71 -12.76 18.78
CA ARG A 90 8.14 -12.60 18.55
C ARG A 90 8.88 -13.37 19.63
N ALA A 91 9.08 -14.66 19.39
CA ALA A 91 10.29 -15.30 19.90
C ALA A 91 11.44 -14.74 19.06
N ALA A 92 12.21 -13.81 19.63
CA ALA A 92 13.53 -13.49 19.10
C ALA A 92 14.47 -14.63 19.52
N PRO A 93 15.18 -15.29 18.58
CA PRO A 93 16.18 -16.29 18.94
C PRO A 93 17.45 -15.61 19.51
N CYS A 94 17.94 -16.22 20.59
CA CYS A 94 19.14 -16.01 21.41
C CYS A 94 19.34 -14.63 22.09
#